data_AF-A0A352DPD7-F1
#
_entry.id   AF-A0A352DPD7-F1
#
_cell.length_a   1.000
_cell.length_b   1.000
_cell.length_c   1.000
_cell.angle_alpha   90.00
_cell.angle_beta   90.00
_cell.angle_gamma   90.00
#
_symmetry.space_group_name_H-M   'P 1'
#
loop_
_entity.id
_entity.type
_entity.pdbx_description
1 polymer ?
#
loop_
_entity_poly.entity_id
_entity_poly.type
_entity_poly.pdbx_seq_one_letter_code
_entity_poly.pdbx_strand_id
1 'polypeptide(L)'
;MTDGLEIERKFLVEQPELSGLKIVRRAEIIQTYLNKGENGSQRRVRRILEGDKITYKYTEKVFYTHVTRHETEREISREEYERLLQDRDLSLVPVVKTRYRFDHLGQMFELDVYPYSSRLAILELELSDPGQKIIFPEDVNVLKEVSDDHEYSNAALAVRGAFPESAERYVSGETE
;
A
#
# COMPACT_ATOMS: atom_id res chain seq x y z
N MET A 1 11.56 -4.78 -18.05
CA MET A 1 11.00 -5.94 -17.35
C MET A 1 11.96 -6.25 -16.22
N THR A 2 11.61 -5.90 -14.99
CA THR A 2 12.38 -6.24 -13.80
C THR A 2 12.00 -7.67 -13.42
N ASP A 3 12.72 -8.64 -13.98
CA ASP A 3 12.55 -10.07 -13.70
C ASP A 3 13.43 -10.48 -12.50
N GLY A 4 13.38 -9.67 -11.45
CA GLY A 4 13.99 -9.93 -10.16
C GLY A 4 12.89 -10.23 -9.16
N LEU A 5 13.02 -11.33 -8.41
CA LEU A 5 12.16 -11.59 -7.26
C LEU A 5 12.38 -10.47 -6.24
N GLU A 6 11.49 -9.48 -6.19
CA GLU A 6 11.49 -8.45 -5.16
C GLU A 6 11.13 -9.10 -3.81
N ILE A 7 12.00 -8.95 -2.80
CA ILE A 7 11.79 -9.50 -1.46
C ILE A 7 11.34 -8.37 -0.56
N GLU A 8 10.03 -8.22 -0.39
CA GLU A 8 9.45 -7.22 0.51
C GLU A 8 9.17 -7.84 1.88
N ARG A 9 9.50 -7.11 2.96
CA ARG A 9 9.04 -7.43 4.32
C ARG A 9 8.18 -6.32 4.87
N LYS A 10 7.17 -6.70 5.64
CA LYS A 10 6.13 -5.81 6.18
C LYS A 10 6.00 -5.97 7.68
N PHE A 11 5.92 -4.85 8.38
CA PHE A 11 5.85 -4.80 9.83
C PHE A 11 4.67 -3.95 10.27
N LEU A 12 3.96 -4.43 11.29
CA LEU A 12 3.03 -3.61 12.06
C LEU A 12 3.83 -2.82 13.09
N VAL A 13 3.67 -1.51 13.08
CA VAL A 13 4.38 -0.60 14.00
C VAL A 13 3.39 0.30 14.71
N GLU A 14 3.75 0.75 15.91
CA GLU A 14 3.10 1.94 16.46
C GLU A 14 3.44 3.14 15.57
N GLN A 15 2.47 4.01 15.33
CA GLN A 15 2.68 5.18 14.48
C GLN A 15 3.76 6.07 15.11
N PRO A 16 4.94 6.20 14.48
CA PRO A 16 6.05 6.94 15.07
C PRO A 16 5.84 8.45 14.92
N GLU A 17 6.54 9.22 15.74
CA GLU A 17 6.70 10.65 15.49
C GLU A 17 7.55 10.86 14.22
N LEU A 18 7.01 11.60 13.25
CA LEU A 18 7.69 11.80 11.97
C LEU A 18 8.94 12.69 12.06
N SER A 19 9.06 13.48 13.13
CA SER A 19 10.16 14.42 13.38
C SER A 19 11.53 13.74 13.51
N GLY A 20 11.56 12.51 14.03
CA GLY A 20 12.79 11.71 14.16
C GLY A 20 13.22 11.02 12.87
N LEU A 21 12.36 11.00 11.84
CA LEU A 21 12.61 10.28 10.60
C LEU A 21 13.11 11.22 9.50
N LYS A 22 14.16 10.79 8.79
CA LYS A 22 14.69 11.50 7.62
C LYS A 22 13.80 11.26 6.39
N ILE A 23 12.62 11.88 6.39
CA ILE A 23 11.65 11.77 5.31
C ILE A 23 12.25 12.36 4.03
N VAL A 24 12.30 11.53 2.97
CA VAL A 24 12.76 11.96 1.64
C VAL A 24 11.60 12.16 0.67
N ARG A 25 10.47 11.46 0.87
CA ARG A 25 9.26 11.61 0.04
C ARG A 25 8.00 11.41 0.88
N ARG A 26 6.94 12.12 0.52
CA ARG A 26 5.59 11.97 1.07
C ARG A 26 4.60 11.83 -0.08
N ALA A 27 3.81 10.78 -0.08
CA ALA A 27 2.79 10.55 -1.09
C ALA A 27 1.42 10.28 -0.45
N GLU A 28 0.40 11.00 -0.91
CA GLU A 28 -1.00 10.69 -0.61
C GLU A 28 -1.53 9.72 -1.68
N ILE A 29 -1.98 8.55 -1.25
CA ILE A 29 -2.34 7.45 -2.14
C ILE A 29 -3.80 7.09 -1.92
N ILE A 30 -4.57 7.08 -3.00
CA ILE A 30 -5.89 6.49 -3.07
C ILE A 30 -5.80 5.28 -3.98
N GLN A 31 -6.12 4.10 -3.46
CA GLN A 31 -6.17 2.86 -4.21
C GLN A 31 -7.60 2.35 -4.28
N THR A 32 -8.10 2.15 -5.50
CA THR A 32 -9.45 1.64 -5.76
C THR A 32 -9.35 0.31 -6.50
N TYR A 33 -10.02 -0.72 -5.97
CA TYR A 33 -10.15 -2.00 -6.65
C TYR A 33 -11.26 -1.93 -7.70
N LEU A 34 -11.02 -2.56 -8.84
CA LEU A 34 -11.98 -2.69 -9.93
C LEU A 34 -12.64 -4.06 -9.87
N ASN A 35 -13.74 -4.21 -10.61
CA ASN A 35 -14.32 -5.53 -10.84
C ASN A 35 -13.25 -6.50 -11.37
N LYS A 36 -13.44 -7.80 -11.14
CA LYS A 36 -12.48 -8.82 -11.61
C LYS A 36 -12.33 -8.76 -13.13
N GLY A 37 -11.10 -8.91 -13.61
CA GLY A 37 -10.82 -8.99 -15.04
C GLY A 37 -11.00 -10.40 -15.57
N GLU A 38 -10.47 -10.64 -16.77
CA GLU A 38 -10.47 -11.97 -17.37
C GLU A 38 -9.79 -12.99 -16.45
N ASN A 39 -10.32 -14.21 -16.42
CA ASN A 39 -9.83 -15.29 -15.56
C ASN A 39 -9.79 -14.95 -14.05
N GLY A 40 -10.60 -13.98 -13.61
CA GLY A 40 -10.69 -13.61 -12.19
C GLY A 40 -9.52 -12.76 -11.68
N SER A 41 -8.77 -12.12 -12.59
CA SER A 41 -7.64 -11.26 -12.23
C SER A 41 -8.08 -10.15 -11.25
N GLN A 42 -7.21 -9.83 -10.30
CA GLN A 42 -7.42 -8.70 -9.39
C GLN A 42 -6.88 -7.44 -10.05
N ARG A 43 -7.74 -6.44 -10.24
CA ARG A 43 -7.41 -5.18 -10.88
C ARG A 43 -7.57 -4.03 -9.89
N ARG A 44 -6.67 -3.05 -9.97
CA ARG A 44 -6.72 -1.83 -9.16
C ARG A 44 -6.18 -0.63 -9.93
N VAL A 45 -6.69 0.54 -9.59
CA VAL A 45 -6.09 1.83 -9.96
C VAL A 45 -5.60 2.56 -8.72
N ARG A 46 -4.54 3.33 -8.88
CA ARG A 46 -3.97 4.19 -7.83
C ARG A 46 -3.84 5.62 -8.34
N ARG A 47 -4.32 6.58 -7.56
CA ARG A 47 -3.96 8.00 -7.68
C ARG A 47 -2.93 8.31 -6.60
N ILE A 48 -1.80 8.90 -7.00
CA ILE A 48 -0.67 9.20 -6.12
C ILE A 48 -0.38 10.69 -6.26
N LEU A 49 -0.56 11.46 -5.18
CA LEU A 49 -0.16 12.86 -5.10
C LEU A 49 1.14 12.96 -4.30
N GLU A 50 2.20 13.47 -4.92
CA GLU A 50 3.49 13.73 -4.28
C GLU A 50 3.95 15.15 -4.62
N GLY A 51 4.05 16.01 -3.59
CA GLY A 51 4.18 17.44 -3.81
C GLY A 51 3.02 17.96 -4.66
N ASP A 52 3.33 18.62 -5.77
CA ASP A 52 2.33 19.13 -6.73
C ASP A 52 2.07 18.16 -7.89
N LYS A 53 2.73 17.00 -7.92
CA LYS A 53 2.62 16.03 -9.02
C LYS A 53 1.60 14.95 -8.68
N ILE A 54 0.65 14.73 -9.58
CA ILE A 54 -0.27 13.59 -9.54
C ILE A 54 0.17 12.56 -10.60
N THR A 55 0.31 11.31 -10.19
CA THR A 55 0.49 10.17 -11.10
C THR A 55 -0.63 9.15 -10.89
N TYR A 56 -0.92 8.40 -11.95
CA TYR A 56 -1.93 7.35 -11.94
C TYR A 56 -1.30 6.03 -12.36
N LYS A 57 -1.65 4.96 -11.66
CA LYS A 57 -1.16 3.61 -11.98
C LYS A 57 -2.31 2.63 -12.10
N TYR A 58 -2.22 1.72 -13.06
CA TYR A 58 -3.03 0.52 -13.14
C TYR A 58 -2.18 -0.67 -12.74
N THR A 59 -2.77 -1.59 -11.98
CA THR A 59 -2.13 -2.86 -11.63
C THR A 59 -3.11 -3.99 -11.81
N GLU A 60 -2.65 -5.09 -12.42
CA GLU A 60 -3.41 -6.31 -12.57
C GLU A 60 -2.59 -7.51 -12.09
N LYS A 61 -3.18 -8.30 -11.21
CA LYS A 61 -2.59 -9.52 -10.66
C LYS A 61 -3.38 -10.74 -11.14
N VAL A 62 -2.70 -11.62 -11.84
CA VAL A 62 -3.22 -12.94 -12.25
C VAL A 62 -2.60 -13.99 -11.33
N PHE A 63 -3.44 -14.72 -10.60
CA PHE A 63 -2.99 -15.75 -9.66
C PHE A 63 -3.00 -17.10 -10.37
N TYR A 64 -1.85 -17.77 -10.43
CA TYR A 64 -1.74 -19.15 -10.94
C TYR A 64 -1.87 -20.16 -9.79
N THR A 65 -1.38 -19.80 -8.61
CA THR A 65 -1.56 -20.52 -7.35
C THR A 65 -1.79 -19.51 -6.22
N HIS A 66 -1.87 -19.99 -4.97
CA HIS A 66 -1.96 -19.13 -3.79
C HIS A 66 -0.65 -18.35 -3.52
N VAL A 67 0.50 -18.86 -3.99
CA VAL A 67 1.83 -18.23 -3.81
C VAL A 67 2.40 -17.66 -5.11
N THR A 68 1.97 -18.18 -6.27
CA THR A 68 2.49 -17.79 -7.58
C THR A 68 1.50 -16.89 -8.30
N ARG A 69 1.96 -15.70 -8.64
CA ARG A 69 1.17 -14.66 -9.32
C ARG A 69 2.02 -13.94 -10.35
N HIS A 70 1.38 -13.46 -11.40
CA HIS A 70 1.96 -12.48 -12.32
C HIS A 70 1.31 -11.13 -12.07
N GLU A 71 2.13 -10.11 -11.81
CA GLU A 71 1.69 -8.74 -11.57
C GLU A 71 2.19 -7.85 -12.70
N THR A 72 1.27 -7.15 -13.36
CA THR A 72 1.61 -6.11 -14.34
C THR A 72 1.22 -4.77 -13.75
N GLU A 73 2.18 -3.85 -13.63
CA GLU A 73 1.95 -2.46 -13.26
C GLU A 73 2.35 -1.53 -14.40
N ARG A 74 1.53 -0.51 -14.67
CA ARG A 74 1.86 0.56 -15.62
C ARG A 74 1.34 1.92 -15.16
N GLU A 75 2.06 2.97 -15.51
CA GLU A 75 1.53 4.33 -15.44
C GLU A 75 0.43 4.51 -16.49
N ILE A 76 -0.62 5.26 -16.14
CA ILE A 76 -1.78 5.52 -17.00
C ILE A 76 -2.08 7.02 -17.05
N SER A 77 -2.78 7.46 -18.09
CA SER A 77 -3.25 8.84 -18.15
C SER A 77 -4.37 9.10 -17.15
N ARG A 78 -4.65 10.37 -16.88
CA ARG A 78 -5.79 10.77 -16.05
C ARG A 78 -7.11 10.31 -16.64
N GLU A 79 -7.29 10.44 -17.94
CA GLU A 79 -8.51 10.07 -18.67
C GLU A 79 -8.73 8.56 -18.59
N GLU A 80 -7.66 7.76 -18.71
CA GLU A 80 -7.74 6.32 -18.53
C GLU A 80 -8.08 5.94 -17.08
N TYR A 81 -7.50 6.63 -16.09
CA TYR A 81 -7.84 6.44 -14.68
C TYR A 81 -9.33 6.72 -14.40
N GLU A 82 -9.85 7.84 -14.89
CA GLU A 82 -11.26 8.24 -14.71
C GLU A 82 -12.22 7.25 -15.41
N ARG A 83 -11.85 6.74 -16.58
CA ARG A 83 -12.61 5.68 -17.27
C ARG A 83 -12.61 4.38 -16.49
N LEU A 84 -11.45 3.94 -16.00
CA LEU A 84 -11.32 2.70 -15.22
C LEU A 84 -12.06 2.78 -13.89
N LEU A 85 -12.12 3.95 -13.26
CA LEU A 85 -12.89 4.16 -12.03
C LEU A 85 -14.40 3.88 -12.20
N GLN A 86 -14.94 3.98 -13.41
CA GLN A 86 -16.34 3.61 -13.68
C GLN A 86 -16.59 2.11 -13.49
N ASP A 87 -15.54 1.28 -13.56
CA ASP A 87 -15.57 -0.17 -13.32
C ASP A 87 -15.11 -0.54 -11.90
N ARG A 88 -15.18 0.40 -10.94
CA ARG A 88 -14.84 0.12 -9.54
C ARG A 88 -15.75 -0.95 -8.96
N ASP A 89 -15.18 -1.83 -8.15
CA ASP A 89 -15.96 -2.80 -7.38
C ASP A 89 -16.60 -2.07 -6.19
N LEU A 90 -17.92 -1.84 -6.26
CA LEU A 90 -18.67 -1.10 -5.25
C LEU A 90 -18.80 -1.84 -3.91
N SER A 91 -18.46 -3.14 -3.86
CA SER A 91 -18.43 -3.89 -2.62
C SER A 91 -17.15 -3.63 -1.80
N LEU A 92 -16.16 -2.95 -2.38
CA LEU A 92 -14.87 -2.68 -1.77
C LEU A 92 -14.69 -1.19 -1.49
N VAL A 93 -14.09 -0.87 -0.35
CA VAL A 93 -13.79 0.50 0.05
C VAL A 93 -12.41 0.91 -0.51
N PRO A 94 -12.25 2.12 -1.07
CA PRO A 94 -10.94 2.62 -1.45
C PRO A 94 -9.97 2.67 -0.26
N VAL A 95 -8.74 2.20 -0.47
CA VAL A 95 -7.68 2.29 0.54
C VAL A 95 -7.01 3.64 0.39
N VAL A 96 -7.22 4.51 1.38
CA VAL A 96 -6.57 5.81 1.49
C VAL A 96 -5.43 5.73 2.50
N LYS A 97 -4.25 6.23 2.13
CA LYS A 97 -3.09 6.29 3.03
C LYS A 97 -2.14 7.44 2.66
N THR A 98 -1.34 7.86 3.63
CA THR A 98 -0.14 8.68 3.39
C THR A 98 1.08 7.80 3.56
N ARG A 99 1.90 7.70 2.50
CA ARG A 99 3.16 6.96 2.50
C ARG A 99 4.33 7.93 2.70
N TYR A 100 5.09 7.72 3.76
CA TYR A 100 6.34 8.42 4.03
C TYR A 100 7.50 7.51 3.66
N ARG A 101 8.34 7.93 2.73
CA ARG A 101 9.59 7.23 2.44
C ARG A 101 10.72 7.90 3.17
N PHE A 102 11.54 7.13 3.86
CA PHE A 102 12.69 7.63 4.58
C PHE A 102 13.87 6.66 4.48
N ASP A 103 15.06 7.24 4.56
CA ASP A 103 16.33 6.51 4.59
C ASP A 103 16.77 6.33 6.03
N HIS A 104 17.13 5.10 6.40
CA HIS A 104 17.76 4.80 7.68
C HIS A 104 18.91 3.83 7.49
N LEU A 105 20.14 4.34 7.68
CA LEU A 105 21.39 3.59 7.52
C LEU A 105 21.50 2.89 6.15
N GLY A 106 21.04 3.56 5.08
CA GLY A 106 21.08 3.03 3.71
C GLY A 106 19.92 2.08 3.37
N GLN A 107 18.96 1.88 4.28
CA GLN A 107 17.74 1.13 4.01
C GLN A 107 16.59 2.09 3.74
N MET A 108 15.92 1.88 2.61
CA MET A 108 14.76 2.67 2.23
C MET A 108 13.49 2.04 2.79
N PHE A 109 12.89 2.71 3.76
CA PHE A 109 11.62 2.31 4.36
C PHE A 109 10.46 3.09 3.76
N GLU A 110 9.29 2.45 3.74
CA GLU A 110 8.01 3.05 3.40
C GLU A 110 7.04 2.88 4.57
N LEU A 111 6.71 3.98 5.25
CA LEU A 111 5.73 4.02 6.34
C LEU A 111 4.37 4.47 5.82
N ASP A 112 3.40 3.57 5.86
CA ASP A 112 2.01 3.83 5.52
C ASP A 112 1.18 4.15 6.75
N VAL A 113 0.69 5.38 6.79
CA VAL A 113 -0.26 5.86 7.78
C VAL A 113 -1.65 5.93 7.16
N TYR A 114 -2.64 5.39 7.86
CA TYR A 114 -4.01 5.31 7.40
C TYR A 114 -4.87 6.32 8.18
N PRO A 115 -5.76 7.09 7.52
CA PRO A 115 -6.57 8.11 8.20
C PRO A 115 -7.54 7.53 9.25
N TYR A 116 -7.79 6.22 9.18
CA TYR A 116 -8.63 5.45 10.11
C TYR A 116 -7.83 4.59 11.09
N SER A 117 -6.53 4.83 11.22
CA SER A 117 -5.69 4.21 12.24
C SER A 117 -4.81 5.28 12.87
N SER A 118 -5.15 5.72 14.09
CA SER A 118 -4.42 6.77 14.81
C SER A 118 -3.20 6.26 15.57
N ARG A 119 -3.09 4.94 15.74
CA ARG A 119 -2.06 4.31 16.59
C ARG A 119 -1.15 3.36 15.84
N LEU A 120 -1.61 2.77 14.75
CA LEU A 120 -0.90 1.72 14.04
C LEU A 120 -0.63 2.14 12.60
N ALA A 121 0.55 1.79 12.13
CA ALA A 121 0.99 2.00 10.77
C ALA A 121 1.61 0.73 10.22
N ILE A 122 1.79 0.69 8.90
CA ILE A 122 2.51 -0.38 8.24
C ILE A 122 3.86 0.16 7.78
N LEU A 123 4.92 -0.56 8.14
CA LEU A 123 6.27 -0.28 7.68
C LEU A 123 6.70 -1.36 6.69
N GLU A 124 7.09 -0.96 5.49
CA GLU A 124 7.55 -1.83 4.42
C GLU A 124 9.00 -1.47 4.07
N LEU A 125 9.77 -2.45 3.63
CA LEU A 125 11.02 -2.25 2.90
C LEU A 125 11.27 -3.41 1.95
N GLU A 126 11.94 -3.10 0.85
CA GLU A 126 12.46 -4.08 -0.09
C GLU A 126 13.90 -4.48 0.31
N LEU A 127 14.19 -5.77 0.26
CA LEU A 127 15.49 -6.35 0.53
C LEU A 127 16.19 -6.76 -0.76
N SER A 128 17.51 -6.56 -0.78
CA SER A 128 18.37 -7.03 -1.88
C SER A 128 18.57 -8.55 -1.87
N ASP A 129 18.45 -9.18 -0.69
CA ASP A 129 18.50 -10.63 -0.50
C ASP A 129 17.74 -11.04 0.78
N PRO A 130 17.30 -12.31 0.92
CA PRO A 130 16.48 -12.74 2.06
C PRO A 130 17.19 -12.67 3.41
N GLY A 131 18.53 -12.67 3.43
CA GLY A 131 19.36 -12.63 4.63
C GLY A 131 19.76 -11.22 5.07
N GLN A 132 19.37 -10.18 4.31
CA GLN A 132 19.67 -8.79 4.66
C GLN A 132 19.13 -8.47 6.06
N LYS A 133 20.04 -8.04 6.94
CA LYS A 133 19.67 -7.60 8.28
C LYS A 133 18.92 -6.29 8.20
N ILE A 134 17.74 -6.25 8.81
CA ILE A 134 16.95 -5.03 8.95
C ILE A 134 17.40 -4.29 10.21
N ILE A 135 17.74 -3.02 10.06
CA ILE A 135 18.01 -2.11 11.18
C ILE A 135 16.91 -1.07 11.21
N PHE A 136 16.05 -1.13 12.23
CA PHE A 136 14.97 -0.17 12.42
C PHE A 136 15.48 1.10 13.11
N PRO A 137 14.91 2.29 12.80
CA PRO A 137 15.15 3.48 13.60
C PRO A 137 14.72 3.28 15.05
N GLU A 138 15.42 3.92 16.00
CA GLU A 138 15.10 3.82 17.44
C GLU A 138 13.68 4.31 17.75
N ASP A 139 13.20 5.32 17.00
CA ASP A 139 11.86 5.90 17.16
C ASP A 139 10.73 5.03 16.55
N VAL A 140 11.06 3.87 15.98
CA VAL A 140 10.09 2.94 15.38
C VAL A 140 9.89 1.73 16.28
N ASN A 141 8.74 1.68 16.95
CA ASN A 141 8.35 0.52 17.74
C ASN A 141 7.67 -0.55 16.87
N VAL A 142 8.40 -1.62 16.56
CA VAL A 142 7.89 -2.76 15.79
C VAL A 142 7.14 -3.72 16.69
N LEU A 143 5.86 -3.95 16.41
CA LEU A 143 5.00 -4.84 17.18
C LEU A 143 5.09 -6.29 16.69
N LYS A 144 5.01 -6.49 15.36
CA LYS A 144 5.15 -7.81 14.72
C LYS A 144 5.46 -7.68 13.23
N GLU A 145 6.04 -8.72 12.68
CA GLU A 145 6.08 -8.91 11.22
C GLU A 145 4.72 -9.41 10.71
N VAL A 146 4.26 -8.84 9.60
CA VAL A 146 2.96 -9.13 8.96
C VAL A 146 3.12 -9.39 7.45
N SER A 147 4.32 -9.81 7.01
CA SER A 147 4.63 -10.12 5.60
C SER A 147 3.67 -11.17 5.01
N ASP A 148 3.38 -12.23 5.78
CA ASP A 148 2.46 -13.32 5.39
C ASP A 148 1.05 -13.18 5.99
N ASP A 149 0.79 -12.10 6.74
CA ASP A 149 -0.49 -11.86 7.39
C ASP A 149 -1.44 -11.13 6.43
N HIS A 150 -2.32 -11.90 5.79
CA HIS A 150 -3.26 -11.39 4.80
C HIS A 150 -4.20 -10.30 5.33
N GLU A 151 -4.45 -10.21 6.65
CA GLU A 151 -5.32 -9.18 7.23
C GLU A 151 -4.77 -7.76 7.03
N TYR A 152 -3.44 -7.61 6.93
CA TYR A 152 -2.77 -6.33 6.68
C TYR A 152 -2.45 -6.08 5.20
N SER A 153 -2.97 -6.91 4.29
CA SER A 153 -2.89 -6.65 2.86
C SER A 153 -3.84 -5.52 2.44
N ASN A 154 -3.47 -4.71 1.45
CA ASN A 154 -4.39 -3.67 0.93
C ASN A 154 -5.74 -4.25 0.46
N ALA A 155 -5.77 -5.50 -0.02
CA ALA A 155 -7.02 -6.15 -0.43
C ALA A 155 -7.93 -6.42 0.77
N ALA A 156 -7.37 -6.92 1.87
CA ALA A 156 -8.13 -7.12 3.12
C ALA A 156 -8.61 -5.80 3.72
N LEU A 157 -7.77 -4.75 3.70
CA LEU A 157 -8.18 -3.40 4.12
C LEU A 157 -9.34 -2.87 3.29
N ALA A 158 -9.33 -3.09 1.97
CA ALA A 158 -10.42 -2.67 1.09
C ALA A 158 -11.73 -3.43 1.36
N VAL A 159 -11.66 -4.75 1.61
CA VAL A 159 -12.82 -5.57 1.98
C VAL A 159 -13.40 -5.12 3.32
N ARG A 160 -12.54 -4.83 4.31
CA ARG A 160 -12.96 -4.46 5.65
C ARG A 160 -13.45 -3.01 5.72
N GLY A 161 -12.84 -2.12 4.94
CA GLY A 161 -12.98 -0.67 5.08
C GLY A 161 -12.43 -0.15 6.42
N ALA A 162 -11.53 -0.88 7.07
CA ALA A 162 -10.97 -0.52 8.37
C ALA A 162 -9.57 -1.12 8.54
N PHE A 163 -8.81 -0.59 9.49
CA PHE A 163 -7.56 -1.21 9.91
C PHE A 163 -7.86 -2.45 10.77
N PRO A 164 -7.04 -3.53 10.76
CA PRO A 164 -7.42 -4.79 11.41
C PRO A 164 -7.73 -4.68 12.91
N GLU A 165 -7.05 -3.77 13.61
CA GLU A 165 -7.24 -3.55 15.06
C GLU A 165 -8.16 -2.37 15.40
N SER A 166 -8.71 -1.66 14.41
CA SER A 166 -9.73 -0.65 14.63
C SER A 166 -11.12 -1.29 14.65
N ALA A 167 -11.90 -1.04 15.70
CA ALA A 167 -13.28 -1.53 15.82
C ALA A 167 -14.28 -0.78 14.91
N GLU A 168 -13.86 0.32 14.27
CA GLU A 168 -14.71 1.23 13.51
C GLU A 168 -14.39 1.21 12.02
N ARG A 169 -15.43 1.16 11.17
CA ARG A 169 -15.27 1.22 9.71
C ARG A 169 -15.08 2.66 9.25
N TYR A 170 -14.13 2.88 8.36
CA TYR A 170 -13.94 4.14 7.67
C TYR A 170 -15.03 4.33 6.61
N VAL A 171 -15.79 5.41 6.74
CA VAL A 171 -16.72 5.87 5.71
C VAL A 171 -16.00 6.96 4.93
N SER A 172 -15.66 6.71 3.67
CA SER A 172 -15.05 7.73 2.81
C SER A 172 -16.06 8.87 2.64
N GLY A 173 -15.70 10.06 3.12
CA GLY A 173 -16.50 11.26 2.86
C GLY A 173 -16.54 11.54 1.37
N GLU A 174 -17.73 11.49 0.78
CA GLU A 174 -18.00 12.11 -0.51
C GLU A 174 -17.86 13.62 -0.31
N THR A 175 -16.76 14.20 -0.78
CA THR A 175 -16.73 15.64 -1.06
C THR A 175 -17.46 15.85 -2.38
N GLU A 176 -18.62 16.49 -2.27
CA GLU A 176 -19.38 17.15 -3.35
C GLU A 176 -18.51 18.02 -4.25
#